data_AF-A0A554VTZ5-F1
#
_entry.id   AF-A0A554VTZ5-F1
#
_cell.length_a   1.000
_cell.length_b   1.000
_cell.length_c   1.000
_cell.angle_alpha   90.00
_cell.angle_beta   90.00
_cell.angle_gamma   90.00
#
_symmetry.space_group_name_H-M   'P 1'
#
loop_
_entity.id
_entity.type
_entity.pdbx_description
1 polymer ?
#
loop_
_entity_poly.entity_id
_entity_poly.type
_entity_poly.pdbx_seq_one_letter_code
_entity_poly.pdbx_strand_id
1 'polypeptide(L)'
;MTHKAARYVTRSTSAAAVTIAAAASSVAAAAVAASIILSPVADSSSRLEGVHADLQRAVQLNQITEDQAVRFEAKLAGRILGEA
;
A
#
# COMPACT_ATOMS: atom_id res chain seq x y z
N MET A 1 -30.57 -66.15 -1.96
CA MET A 1 -29.58 -65.23 -1.36
C MET A 1 -29.35 -64.09 -2.34
N THR A 2 -29.63 -62.85 -1.94
CA THR A 2 -29.58 -61.66 -2.80
C THR A 2 -28.49 -60.72 -2.30
N HIS A 3 -27.43 -60.53 -3.09
CA HIS A 3 -26.33 -59.62 -2.76
C HIS A 3 -26.68 -58.19 -3.18
N LYS A 4 -26.73 -57.27 -2.21
CA LYS A 4 -26.99 -55.84 -2.43
C LYS A 4 -25.65 -55.13 -2.72
N ALA A 5 -25.48 -54.62 -3.94
CA ALA A 5 -24.28 -53.88 -4.33
C ALA A 5 -24.29 -52.48 -3.69
N ALA A 6 -23.30 -52.19 -2.83
CA ALA A 6 -23.08 -50.87 -2.27
C ALA A 6 -22.43 -49.95 -3.32
N ARG A 7 -23.15 -48.90 -3.75
CA ARG A 7 -22.60 -47.84 -4.62
C ARG A 7 -21.71 -46.93 -3.78
N TYR A 8 -20.40 -46.96 -4.04
CA TYR A 8 -19.49 -45.92 -3.57
C TYR A 8 -19.69 -44.66 -4.42
N VAL A 9 -20.20 -43.60 -3.81
CA VAL A 9 -20.24 -42.27 -4.43
C VAL A 9 -18.93 -41.57 -4.09
N THR A 10 -18.04 -41.44 -5.07
CA THR A 10 -16.84 -40.61 -4.96
C THR A 10 -17.26 -39.14 -4.95
N ARG A 11 -17.35 -38.55 -3.75
CA ARG A 11 -17.62 -37.12 -3.56
C ARG A 11 -16.32 -36.35 -3.81
N SER A 12 -16.26 -35.60 -4.91
CA SER A 12 -15.09 -34.83 -5.36
C SER A 12 -14.50 -33.92 -4.27
N THR A 13 -13.18 -34.05 -4.09
CA THR A 13 -12.30 -33.25 -3.22
C THR A 13 -12.01 -31.87 -3.83
N SER A 14 -13.01 -31.00 -3.94
CA SER A 14 -12.82 -29.60 -4.39
C SER A 14 -12.59 -28.61 -3.24
N ALA A 15 -12.62 -29.05 -1.98
CA ALA A 15 -12.49 -28.17 -0.81
C ALA A 15 -11.03 -27.89 -0.39
N ALA A 16 -10.08 -28.75 -0.77
CA ALA A 16 -8.68 -28.63 -0.34
C ALA A 16 -7.85 -27.61 -1.15
N ALA A 17 -8.33 -27.15 -2.31
CA ALA A 17 -7.62 -26.16 -3.14
C ALA A 17 -7.80 -24.72 -2.65
N VAL A 18 -8.89 -24.42 -1.91
CA VAL A 18 -9.20 -23.07 -1.44
C VAL A 18 -8.33 -22.67 -0.23
N THR A 19 -7.92 -23.63 0.59
CA THR A 19 -7.18 -23.36 1.84
C THR A 19 -5.71 -23.01 1.60
N ILE A 20 -5.07 -23.56 0.56
CA ILE A 20 -3.67 -23.25 0.24
C ILE A 20 -3.53 -21.84 -0.34
N ALA A 21 -4.48 -21.40 -1.17
CA ALA A 21 -4.47 -20.05 -1.74
C ALA A 21 -4.66 -18.96 -0.68
N ALA A 22 -5.47 -19.22 0.36
CA ALA A 22 -5.68 -18.28 1.47
C ALA A 22 -4.43 -18.14 2.37
N ALA A 23 -3.68 -19.22 2.58
CA ALA A 23 -2.45 -19.19 3.39
C ALA A 23 -1.27 -18.50 2.68
N ALA A 24 -1.20 -18.55 1.35
CA ALA A 24 -0.18 -17.81 0.59
C ALA A 24 -0.42 -16.29 0.62
N SER A 25 -1.68 -15.86 0.68
CA SER A 25 -2.04 -14.44 0.74
C SER A 25 -1.73 -13.76 2.08
N SER A 26 -1.66 -14.51 3.18
CA SER A 26 -1.44 -13.94 4.52
C SER A 26 0.01 -13.54 4.77
N VAL A 27 0.99 -14.27 4.22
CA VAL A 27 2.43 -13.95 4.36
C VAL A 27 2.79 -12.69 3.56
N ALA A 28 2.26 -12.53 2.35
CA ALA A 28 2.52 -11.35 1.52
C ALA A 28 1.90 -10.07 2.13
N ALA A 29 0.67 -10.14 2.64
CA ALA A 29 0.03 -9.02 3.33
C ALA A 29 0.76 -8.67 4.64
N ALA A 30 1.19 -9.67 5.41
CA ALA A 30 2.00 -9.46 6.61
C ALA A 30 3.37 -8.85 6.30
N ALA A 31 4.02 -9.25 5.20
CA ALA A 31 5.29 -8.67 4.76
C ALA A 31 5.14 -7.20 4.34
N VAL A 32 4.06 -6.84 3.63
CA VAL A 32 3.77 -5.43 3.29
C VAL A 32 3.47 -4.62 4.55
N ALA A 33 2.64 -5.13 5.46
CA ALA A 33 2.36 -4.46 6.72
C ALA A 33 3.64 -4.29 7.57
N ALA A 34 4.48 -5.32 7.65
CA ALA A 34 5.78 -5.25 8.31
C ALA A 34 6.72 -4.25 7.63
N SER A 35 6.70 -4.14 6.30
CA SER A 35 7.50 -3.13 5.59
C SER A 35 7.04 -1.70 5.86
N ILE A 36 5.76 -1.48 6.15
CA ILE A 36 5.24 -0.16 6.55
C ILE A 36 5.64 0.16 7.99
N ILE A 37 5.53 -0.82 8.89
CA ILE A 37 5.87 -0.65 10.31
C ILE A 37 7.37 -0.48 10.52
N LEU A 38 8.19 -1.19 9.75
CA LEU A 38 9.65 -1.19 9.87
C LEU A 38 10.32 -0.23 8.88
N SER A 39 9.55 0.44 8.02
CA SER A 39 10.13 1.51 7.19
C SER A 39 10.50 2.66 8.10
N PRO A 40 11.72 3.21 7.99
CA PRO A 40 12.00 4.48 8.62
C PRO A 40 10.96 5.48 8.14
N VAL A 41 10.24 6.10 9.08
CA VAL A 41 9.38 7.24 8.79
C VAL A 41 10.30 8.26 8.13
N ALA A 42 10.17 8.44 6.82
CA ALA A 42 11.00 9.39 6.08
C ALA A 42 10.97 10.71 6.83
N ASP A 43 12.16 11.19 7.20
CA ASP A 43 12.35 12.38 8.02
C ASP A 43 11.55 13.53 7.39
N SER A 44 11.00 14.40 8.23
CA SER A 44 10.22 15.56 7.78
C SER A 44 10.95 16.36 6.70
N SER A 45 12.28 16.40 6.77
CA SER A 45 13.14 17.00 5.76
C SER A 45 13.06 16.31 4.39
N SER A 46 13.15 14.97 4.34
CA SER A 46 13.07 14.20 3.08
C SER A 46 11.71 14.35 2.38
N ARG A 47 10.64 14.56 3.16
CA ARG A 47 9.30 14.80 2.61
C ARG A 47 9.19 16.18 1.95
N LEU A 48 9.82 17.20 2.54
CA LEU A 48 9.85 18.55 1.98
C LEU A 48 10.69 18.60 0.69
N GLU A 49 11.78 17.86 0.61
CA GLU A 49 12.62 17.79 -0.60
C GLU A 49 11.84 17.22 -1.81
N GLY A 50 11.09 16.14 -1.61
CA GLY A 50 10.23 15.58 -2.66
C GLY A 50 9.15 16.57 -3.13
N VAL A 51 8.53 17.29 -2.19
CA VAL A 51 7.55 18.33 -2.50
C VAL A 51 8.20 19.47 -3.29
N HIS A 52 9.38 19.92 -2.90
CA HIS A 52 10.12 20.97 -3.60
C HIS A 52 10.37 20.61 -5.07
N ALA A 53 10.85 19.38 -5.33
CA ALA A 53 11.08 18.90 -6.70
C ALA A 53 9.79 18.84 -7.55
N ASP A 54 8.68 18.42 -6.95
CA ASP A 54 7.38 18.38 -7.63
C ASP A 54 6.82 19.77 -7.92
N LEU A 55 6.99 20.73 -6.99
CA LEU A 55 6.60 22.12 -7.21
C LEU A 55 7.43 22.78 -8.32
N GLN A 56 8.74 22.54 -8.36
CA GLN A 56 9.58 23.00 -9.46
C GLN A 56 9.11 22.45 -10.81
N ARG A 57 8.76 21.16 -10.87
CA ARG A 57 8.18 20.57 -12.08
C ARG A 57 6.85 21.24 -12.46
N ALA A 58 5.98 21.50 -11.49
CA ALA A 58 4.70 22.16 -11.74
C ALA A 58 4.87 23.59 -12.27
N VAL A 59 5.87 24.33 -11.79
CA VAL A 59 6.25 25.65 -12.32
C VAL A 59 6.76 25.53 -13.76
N GLN A 60 7.64 24.58 -14.06
CA GLN A 60 8.16 24.35 -15.42
C GLN A 60 7.04 23.98 -16.42
N LEU A 61 6.02 23.28 -15.94
CA LEU A 61 4.83 22.95 -16.72
C LEU A 61 3.81 24.10 -16.79
N ASN A 62 4.13 25.28 -16.23
CA ASN A 62 3.25 26.46 -16.14
C ASN A 62 1.90 26.17 -15.47
N GLN A 63 1.86 25.20 -14.56
CA GLN A 63 0.64 24.83 -13.83
C GLN A 63 0.40 25.74 -12.62
N ILE A 64 1.49 26.24 -12.03
CA ILE A 64 1.50 27.17 -10.90
C ILE A 64 2.59 28.21 -11.12
N THR A 65 2.47 29.35 -10.43
CA THR A 65 3.53 30.36 -10.41
C THR A 65 4.59 30.03 -9.35
N GLU A 66 5.79 30.60 -9.49
CA GLU A 66 6.86 30.47 -8.49
C GLU A 66 6.42 30.98 -7.10
N ASP A 67 5.72 32.11 -7.05
CA ASP A 67 5.20 32.67 -5.79
C ASP A 67 4.18 31.73 -5.11
N GLN A 68 3.35 31.01 -5.90
CA GLN A 68 2.44 30.01 -5.36
C GLN A 68 3.20 28.80 -4.79
N ALA A 69 4.26 28.34 -5.45
CA ALA A 69 5.10 27.26 -4.97
C ALA A 69 5.75 27.60 -3.62
N VAL A 70 6.36 28.78 -3.51
CA VAL A 70 7.02 29.25 -2.27
C VAL A 70 6.03 29.35 -1.11
N ARG A 71 4.85 29.93 -1.34
CA ARG A 71 3.81 30.05 -0.30
C ARG A 71 3.28 28.69 0.14
N PHE A 72 3.12 27.76 -0.80
CA PHE A 72 2.70 26.40 -0.48
C PHE A 72 3.75 25.69 0.39
N GLU A 73 5.02 25.77 0.00
CA GLU A 73 6.12 25.14 0.74
C GLU A 73 6.24 25.71 2.16
N ALA A 74 6.15 27.03 2.33
CA ALA A 74 6.14 27.67 3.66
C ALA A 74 4.96 27.21 4.53
N LYS A 75 3.75 27.12 3.96
CA LYS A 75 2.56 26.65 4.67
C LYS A 75 2.65 25.17 5.03
N LEU A 76 3.26 24.36 4.16
CA LEU A 76 3.44 22.94 4.40
C LEU A 76 4.50 22.69 5.49
N ALA A 77 5.62 23.41 5.43
CA ALA A 77 6.67 23.35 6.46
C ALA A 77 6.12 23.69 7.85
N GLY A 78 5.31 24.76 7.97
CA GLY A 78 4.65 25.10 9.23
C GLY A 78 3.74 23.99 9.78
N ARG A 79 2.97 23.33 8.91
CA ARG A 79 2.11 22.18 9.31
C ARG A 79 2.88 20.93 9.69
N ILE A 80 3.99 20.65 9.02
CA ILE A 80 4.84 19.49 9.32
C ILE A 80 5.62 19.70 10.63
N LEU A 81 6.03 20.94 10.91
CA LEU A 81 6.76 21.31 12.13
C LEU A 81 5.86 21.60 13.33
N GLY A 82 4.53 21.62 13.16
CA GLY A 82 3.56 21.76 14.26
C GLY A 82 3.23 23.20 14.68
N GLU A 83 3.56 24.19 13.86
CA GLU A 83 3.29 25.63 14.08
C GLU A 83 1.99 26.07 13.38
N ALA A 84 0.90 25.30 13.53
CA ALA A 84 -0.40 25.60 12.91
C ALA A 84 -1.56 25.36 13.87
#